data_AF-A0A7S4QCW3-F1
#
_entry.id   AF-A0A7S4QCW3-F1
#
_cell.length_a   1.000
_cell.length_b   1.000
_cell.length_c   1.000
_cell.angle_alpha   90.00
_cell.angle_beta   90.00
_cell.angle_gamma   90.00
#
_symmetry.space_group_name_H-M   'P 1'
#
loop_
_entity.id
_entity.type
_entity.pdbx_description
1 polymer ?
#
loop_
_entity_poly.entity_id
_entity_poly.type
_entity_poly.pdbx_seq_one_letter_code
_entity_poly.pdbx_strand_id
1 'polypeptide(L)'
;WMWPAVRVGFEHRAVGVKGDSPVILRTLSLRPVVFEVRDFITEAEAEEVMRVGRGQGLRSSQGVLQSSDVKKKTKHSQFRTSKQAWLDNGLAPVIEELDERVAKLTRVPTSHNEPVQLLRYNEGQYYHGHMDWTELELYPDQRHIWMDSHFGHQDRMATVFWYLNDVAEGGETIFPKSGQPICSIESRGGKHTRYCTGARDPDMASCEKGLKVPPRRGTVILWYNFHPNGRGDRNALHAGCPVGVNLTKWSGNKWVRIKPAYARGKWIDDHPAIQRHGWLGQGKASNECSVTFTNYAAEAADLMWYNPGTSSYQKLTTIPAGESISQQSFRQHAFQLWTPSKRSNKVTCQEASMDFVLTSDLRLRKHKGTEL
;
A
#
# COMPACT_ATOMS: atom_id res chain seq x y z
N TRP A 1 -11.52 11.21 -14.86
CA TRP A 1 -12.22 10.58 -16.00
C TRP A 1 -12.00 9.07 -15.92
N MET A 2 -12.94 8.22 -16.37
CA MET A 2 -12.82 6.76 -16.36
C MET A 2 -13.35 6.16 -17.67
N TRP A 3 -12.66 5.15 -18.21
CA TRP A 3 -13.13 4.38 -19.36
C TRP A 3 -14.45 3.66 -19.03
N PRO A 4 -15.50 3.75 -19.88
CA PRO A 4 -16.74 3.04 -19.66
C PRO A 4 -16.58 1.55 -19.97
N ALA A 5 -16.94 0.68 -19.03
CA ALA A 5 -16.74 -0.77 -19.20
C ALA A 5 -17.76 -1.43 -20.16
N VAL A 6 -18.93 -0.82 -20.40
CA VAL A 6 -19.98 -1.29 -21.33
C VAL A 6 -20.49 -2.71 -21.03
N ARG A 7 -19.76 -3.76 -21.46
CA ARG A 7 -20.03 -5.18 -21.18
C ARG A 7 -18.73 -5.97 -21.28
N VAL A 8 -18.66 -7.14 -20.61
CA VAL A 8 -17.49 -8.04 -20.74
C VAL A 8 -17.26 -8.39 -22.21
N GLY A 9 -15.99 -8.35 -22.63
CA GLY A 9 -15.54 -8.56 -24.00
C GLY A 9 -15.77 -7.39 -24.96
N PHE A 10 -16.33 -6.26 -24.52
CA PHE A 10 -16.35 -5.03 -25.31
C PHE A 10 -14.93 -4.49 -25.48
N GLU A 11 -14.63 -3.93 -26.66
CA GLU A 11 -13.30 -3.40 -26.98
C GLU A 11 -13.39 -1.92 -27.35
N HIS A 12 -12.64 -1.08 -26.63
CA HIS A 12 -12.38 0.30 -27.02
C HIS A 12 -11.11 0.39 -27.84
N ARG A 13 -11.14 1.22 -28.90
CA ARG A 13 -9.95 1.57 -29.68
C ARG A 13 -9.47 2.96 -29.25
N ALA A 14 -8.38 3.01 -28.48
CA ALA A 14 -7.78 4.25 -28.00
C ALA A 14 -6.65 4.69 -28.94
N VAL A 15 -6.88 5.77 -29.69
CA VAL A 15 -5.89 6.39 -30.58
C VAL A 15 -5.14 7.49 -29.82
N GLY A 16 -3.88 7.74 -30.19
CA GLY A 16 -3.05 8.78 -29.58
C GLY A 16 -2.44 8.40 -28.24
N VAL A 17 -2.62 7.15 -27.79
CA VAL A 17 -1.95 6.63 -26.58
C VAL A 17 -0.49 6.29 -26.89
N LYS A 18 -0.24 5.60 -28.01
CA LYS A 18 1.10 5.16 -28.44
C LYS A 18 1.35 5.61 -29.89
N GLY A 19 1.58 6.90 -30.06
CA GLY A 19 1.63 7.52 -31.38
C GLY A 19 0.31 7.30 -32.13
N ASP A 20 0.39 6.98 -33.42
CA ASP A 20 -0.77 6.73 -34.28
C ASP A 20 -1.33 5.31 -34.15
N SER A 21 -0.56 4.39 -33.58
CA SER A 21 -0.99 3.00 -33.38
C SER A 21 -2.07 2.91 -32.29
N PRO A 22 -3.21 2.26 -32.57
CA PRO A 22 -4.27 2.11 -31.59
C PRO A 22 -3.85 1.18 -30.46
N VAL A 23 -4.24 1.52 -29.24
CA VAL A 23 -4.24 0.62 -28.09
C VAL A 23 -5.66 0.09 -27.91
N ILE A 24 -5.81 -1.22 -27.70
CA ILE A 24 -7.13 -1.86 -27.53
C ILE A 24 -7.40 -2.15 -26.06
N LEU A 25 -8.49 -1.61 -25.51
CA LEU A 25 -8.95 -1.90 -24.16
C LEU A 25 -10.14 -2.86 -24.20
N ARG A 26 -9.92 -4.13 -23.84
CA ARG A 26 -10.96 -5.15 -23.74
C ARG A 26 -11.47 -5.24 -22.31
N THR A 27 -12.77 -5.10 -22.10
CA THR A 27 -13.37 -5.23 -20.77
C THR A 27 -13.32 -6.66 -20.26
N LEU A 28 -12.68 -6.89 -19.12
CA LEU A 28 -12.62 -8.18 -18.44
C LEU A 28 -13.65 -8.29 -17.30
N SER A 29 -13.94 -7.18 -16.62
CA SER A 29 -14.98 -7.13 -15.58
C SER A 29 -15.63 -5.75 -15.51
N LEU A 30 -16.87 -5.75 -15.03
CA LEU A 30 -17.64 -4.54 -14.73
C LEU A 30 -17.58 -4.16 -13.23
N ARG A 31 -17.23 -5.11 -12.36
CA ARG A 31 -17.16 -4.95 -10.90
C ARG A 31 -16.03 -5.84 -10.36
N PRO A 32 -14.84 -5.32 -10.06
CA PRO A 32 -14.43 -3.95 -10.34
C PRO A 32 -14.33 -3.75 -11.85
N VAL A 33 -14.26 -2.51 -12.31
CA VAL A 33 -13.95 -2.25 -13.72
C VAL A 33 -12.50 -2.67 -13.98
N VAL A 34 -12.32 -3.69 -14.83
CA VAL A 34 -11.00 -4.20 -15.25
C VAL A 34 -10.96 -4.28 -16.77
N PHE A 35 -9.87 -3.78 -17.36
CA PHE A 35 -9.57 -3.90 -18.77
C PHE A 35 -8.26 -4.66 -18.98
N GLU A 36 -8.22 -5.53 -19.98
CA GLU A 36 -6.98 -5.93 -20.67
C GLU A 36 -6.65 -4.83 -21.68
N VAL A 37 -5.41 -4.38 -21.68
CA VAL A 37 -4.91 -3.32 -22.56
C VAL A 37 -3.81 -3.92 -23.43
N ARG A 38 -4.15 -4.13 -24.71
CA ARG A 38 -3.25 -4.73 -25.72
C ARG A 38 -2.50 -3.64 -26.48
N ASP A 39 -1.34 -4.02 -27.01
CA ASP A 39 -0.45 -3.14 -27.79
C ASP A 39 0.12 -1.94 -27.02
N PHE A 40 0.01 -1.97 -25.68
CA PHE A 40 0.45 -0.89 -24.80
C PHE A 40 1.95 -0.91 -24.55
N ILE A 41 2.56 -2.06 -24.25
CA ILE A 41 4.00 -2.24 -24.05
C ILE A 41 4.52 -3.22 -25.11
N THR A 42 5.60 -2.87 -25.81
CA THR A 42 6.30 -3.81 -26.71
C THR A 42 7.16 -4.79 -25.93
N GLU A 43 7.55 -5.88 -26.58
CA GLU A 43 8.51 -6.82 -25.99
C GLU A 43 9.83 -6.13 -25.64
N ALA A 44 10.39 -5.33 -26.56
CA ALA A 44 11.64 -4.60 -26.32
C ALA A 44 11.54 -3.63 -25.13
N GLU A 45 10.42 -2.91 -25.00
CA GLU A 45 10.17 -2.04 -23.83
C GLU A 45 10.10 -2.85 -22.53
N ALA A 46 9.43 -4.00 -22.54
CA ALA A 46 9.34 -4.87 -21.36
C ALA A 46 10.73 -5.38 -20.92
N GLU A 47 11.58 -5.75 -21.88
CA GLU A 47 12.96 -6.16 -21.65
C GLU A 47 13.79 -5.02 -21.05
N GLU A 48 13.65 -3.82 -21.61
CA GLU A 48 14.38 -2.64 -21.16
C GLU A 48 13.96 -2.22 -19.74
N VAL A 49 12.66 -2.24 -19.42
CA VAL A 49 12.17 -1.99 -18.06
C VAL A 49 12.79 -2.98 -17.06
N MET A 50 12.84 -4.27 -17.41
CA MET A 50 13.50 -5.28 -16.57
C MET A 50 15.01 -5.01 -16.43
N ARG A 51 15.69 -4.61 -17.49
CA ARG A 51 17.12 -4.29 -17.48
C ARG A 51 17.42 -3.10 -16.56
N VAL A 52 16.69 -1.99 -16.74
CA VAL A 52 16.82 -0.77 -15.92
C VAL A 52 16.62 -1.09 -14.44
N GLY A 53 15.54 -1.82 -14.10
CA GLY A 53 15.26 -2.10 -12.70
C GLY A 53 16.13 -3.17 -12.05
N ARG A 54 16.74 -4.09 -12.81
CA ARG A 54 17.83 -4.93 -12.27
C ARG A 54 19.01 -4.08 -11.81
N GLY A 55 19.32 -3.01 -12.55
CA GLY A 55 20.37 -2.05 -12.20
C GLY A 55 20.12 -1.27 -10.90
N GLN A 56 18.85 -1.12 -10.48
CA GLN A 56 18.48 -0.43 -9.23
C GLN A 56 18.68 -1.28 -7.97
N GLY A 57 18.89 -2.59 -8.11
CA GLY A 57 19.08 -3.50 -6.97
C GLY A 57 17.75 -3.87 -6.28
N LEU A 58 17.23 -5.05 -6.61
CA LEU A 58 16.00 -5.57 -6.02
C LEU A 58 16.14 -5.84 -4.51
N ARG A 59 15.17 -5.37 -3.72
CA ARG A 59 15.04 -5.60 -2.27
C ARG A 59 13.77 -6.38 -1.96
N SER A 60 13.66 -6.98 -0.78
CA SER A 60 12.40 -7.62 -0.36
C SER A 60 11.25 -6.62 -0.42
N SER A 61 10.12 -7.03 -0.97
CA SER A 61 8.98 -6.14 -1.16
C SER A 61 8.33 -5.81 0.16
N GLN A 62 7.80 -4.60 0.27
CA GLN A 62 6.90 -4.22 1.36
C GLN A 62 5.45 -4.32 0.86
N GLY A 63 4.55 -4.77 1.74
CA GLY A 63 3.12 -4.88 1.46
C GLY A 63 2.33 -3.76 2.11
N VAL A 64 1.16 -3.44 1.58
CA VAL A 64 0.17 -2.58 2.24
C VAL A 64 -0.65 -3.47 3.17
N LEU A 65 -0.44 -3.40 4.48
CA LEU A 65 -1.25 -4.16 5.44
C LEU A 65 -2.62 -3.50 5.59
N GLN A 66 -3.69 -4.28 5.44
CA GLN A 66 -5.05 -3.83 5.77
C GLN A 66 -5.48 -4.32 7.16
N SER A 67 -6.49 -3.68 7.74
CA SER A 67 -6.86 -3.90 9.16
C SER A 67 -7.29 -5.34 9.48
N SER A 68 -7.78 -6.10 8.50
CA SER A 68 -8.07 -7.53 8.68
C SER A 68 -6.81 -8.38 8.86
N ASP A 69 -5.69 -7.98 8.26
CA ASP A 69 -4.40 -8.68 8.32
C ASP A 69 -3.63 -8.31 9.59
N VAL A 70 -3.79 -7.05 10.02
CA VAL A 70 -3.35 -6.51 11.31
C VAL A 70 -3.97 -7.33 12.46
N LYS A 71 -5.27 -7.64 12.42
CA LYS A 71 -5.92 -8.49 13.44
C LYS A 71 -5.34 -9.91 13.53
N LYS A 72 -4.72 -10.44 12.47
CA LYS A 72 -4.17 -11.81 12.42
C LYS A 72 -2.68 -11.92 12.75
N LYS A 73 -1.99 -10.82 13.08
CA LYS A 73 -0.53 -10.79 13.39
C LYS A 73 0.36 -11.33 12.26
N THR A 74 -0.09 -11.27 11.00
CA THR A 74 0.69 -11.77 9.85
C THR A 74 1.86 -10.83 9.57
N LYS A 75 3.11 -11.35 9.53
CA LYS A 75 4.29 -10.53 9.19
C LYS A 75 4.21 -10.07 7.73
N HIS A 76 4.73 -8.89 7.39
CA HIS A 76 4.80 -8.42 5.98
C HIS A 76 5.39 -9.47 5.03
N SER A 77 6.43 -10.19 5.45
CA SER A 77 7.08 -11.26 4.68
C SER A 77 6.20 -12.49 4.42
N GLN A 78 5.13 -12.65 5.18
CA GLN A 78 4.11 -13.70 4.98
C GLN A 78 2.93 -13.17 4.17
N PHE A 79 2.77 -11.86 4.06
CA PHE A 79 1.70 -11.23 3.28
C PHE A 79 2.10 -11.04 1.80
N ARG A 80 3.37 -10.70 1.57
CA ARG A 80 3.97 -10.51 0.24
C ARG A 80 5.39 -11.06 0.26
N THR A 81 5.71 -11.93 -0.70
CA THR A 81 7.00 -12.64 -0.73
C THR A 81 7.93 -12.23 -1.87
N SER A 82 7.52 -11.30 -2.74
CA SER A 82 8.34 -10.82 -3.87
C SER A 82 9.57 -10.01 -3.48
N LYS A 83 10.44 -9.76 -4.46
CA LYS A 83 11.37 -8.62 -4.45
C LYS A 83 10.86 -7.47 -5.33
N GLN A 84 11.26 -6.24 -5.02
CA GLN A 84 10.90 -5.04 -5.76
C GLN A 84 12.09 -4.09 -5.94
N ALA A 85 11.99 -3.21 -6.93
CA ALA A 85 12.77 -1.99 -7.09
C ALA A 85 11.83 -0.85 -7.49
N TRP A 86 12.23 0.39 -7.19
CA TRP A 86 11.51 1.58 -7.64
C TRP A 86 12.25 2.18 -8.82
N LEU A 87 11.50 2.51 -9.87
CA LEU A 87 12.01 3.22 -11.05
C LEU A 87 11.36 4.60 -11.03
N ASP A 88 12.13 5.61 -10.63
CA ASP A 88 11.66 6.98 -10.55
C ASP A 88 11.23 7.49 -11.93
N ASN A 89 10.27 8.42 -11.94
CA ASN A 89 9.82 9.05 -13.16
C ASN A 89 11.02 9.75 -13.84
N GLY A 90 11.25 9.50 -15.13
CA GLY A 90 12.42 10.03 -15.85
C GLY A 90 13.74 9.29 -15.59
N LEU A 91 13.74 8.18 -14.85
CA LEU A 91 14.97 7.40 -14.59
C LEU A 91 15.64 6.89 -15.88
N ALA A 92 14.85 6.55 -16.89
CA ALA A 92 15.31 6.11 -18.20
C ALA A 92 14.28 6.51 -19.27
N PRO A 93 14.68 6.66 -20.54
CA PRO A 93 13.76 7.05 -21.62
C PRO A 93 12.51 6.16 -21.71
N VAL A 94 12.67 4.83 -21.58
CA VAL A 94 11.53 3.89 -21.60
C VAL A 94 10.52 4.17 -20.47
N ILE A 95 10.99 4.61 -19.29
CA ILE A 95 10.11 4.89 -18.15
C ILE A 95 9.35 6.18 -18.37
N GLU A 96 10.02 7.22 -18.88
CA GLU A 96 9.39 8.49 -19.23
C GLU A 96 8.32 8.31 -20.32
N GLU A 97 8.64 7.57 -21.38
CA GLU A 97 7.68 7.27 -22.46
C GLU A 97 6.46 6.49 -21.96
N LEU A 98 6.66 5.51 -21.08
CA LEU A 98 5.57 4.74 -20.48
C LEU A 98 4.73 5.59 -19.52
N ASP A 99 5.32 6.56 -18.83
CA ASP A 99 4.61 7.49 -17.96
C ASP A 99 3.67 8.38 -18.75
N GLU A 100 4.13 8.92 -19.88
CA GLU A 100 3.28 9.65 -20.81
C GLU A 100 2.17 8.77 -21.39
N ARG A 101 2.49 7.52 -21.74
CA ARG A 101 1.52 6.56 -22.28
C ARG A 101 0.43 6.24 -21.26
N VAL A 102 0.79 6.07 -19.99
CA VAL A 102 -0.15 5.93 -18.87
C VAL A 102 -1.01 7.18 -18.71
N ALA A 103 -0.43 8.37 -18.80
CA ALA A 103 -1.16 9.62 -18.71
C ALA A 103 -2.19 9.77 -19.85
N LYS A 104 -1.81 9.44 -21.08
CA LYS A 104 -2.69 9.43 -22.27
C LYS A 104 -3.79 8.38 -22.14
N LEU A 105 -3.46 7.16 -21.69
CA LEU A 105 -4.41 6.07 -21.47
C LEU A 105 -5.46 6.42 -20.42
N THR A 106 -5.03 6.97 -19.28
CA THR A 106 -5.91 7.27 -18.13
C THR A 106 -6.55 8.65 -18.23
N ARG A 107 -6.09 9.50 -19.15
CA ARG A 107 -6.43 10.92 -19.27
C ARG A 107 -6.22 11.69 -17.97
N VAL A 108 -5.12 11.37 -17.28
CA VAL A 108 -4.66 12.03 -16.06
C VAL A 108 -3.21 12.47 -16.27
N PRO A 109 -2.82 13.71 -15.92
CA PRO A 109 -1.46 14.18 -16.12
C PRO A 109 -0.40 13.32 -15.42
N THR A 110 0.80 13.26 -15.99
CA THR A 110 1.95 12.51 -15.43
C THR A 110 2.32 12.94 -14.01
N SER A 111 1.95 14.15 -13.58
CA SER A 111 2.15 14.62 -12.20
C SER A 111 1.39 13.78 -11.14
N HIS A 112 0.42 12.95 -11.55
CA HIS A 112 -0.30 12.02 -10.68
C HIS A 112 0.32 10.62 -10.62
N ASN A 113 1.29 10.33 -11.48
CA ASN A 113 1.90 9.02 -11.58
C ASN A 113 2.93 8.82 -10.45
N GLU A 114 2.78 7.74 -9.68
CA GLU A 114 3.85 7.28 -8.78
C GLU A 114 5.02 6.68 -9.58
N PRO A 115 6.25 6.65 -9.03
CA PRO A 115 7.34 5.84 -9.57
C PRO A 115 6.89 4.40 -9.88
N VAL A 116 7.45 3.80 -10.93
CA VAL A 116 7.13 2.41 -11.27
C VAL A 116 7.65 1.50 -10.16
N GLN A 117 6.78 0.67 -9.61
CA GLN A 117 7.21 -0.44 -8.76
C GLN A 117 7.49 -1.66 -9.63
N LEU A 118 8.77 -1.94 -9.91
CA LEU A 118 9.18 -3.18 -10.56
C LEU A 118 9.15 -4.33 -9.56
N LEU A 119 8.62 -5.47 -9.97
CA LEU A 119 8.38 -6.64 -9.13
C LEU A 119 8.98 -7.89 -9.74
N ARG A 120 9.52 -8.74 -8.87
CA ARG A 120 9.97 -10.09 -9.20
C ARG A 120 9.45 -11.09 -8.18
N TYR A 121 8.69 -12.07 -8.67
CA TYR A 121 8.24 -13.24 -7.93
C TYR A 121 8.92 -14.46 -8.51
N ASN A 122 9.68 -15.18 -7.70
CA ASN A 122 10.19 -16.51 -8.05
C ASN A 122 9.12 -17.56 -7.77
N GLU A 123 9.40 -18.82 -8.10
CA GLU A 123 8.60 -19.99 -7.76
C GLU A 123 7.98 -19.91 -6.36
N GLY A 124 6.68 -20.22 -6.28
CA GLY A 124 5.89 -20.25 -5.05
C GLY A 124 5.65 -18.89 -4.40
N GLN A 125 6.30 -17.82 -4.85
CA GLN A 125 6.10 -16.48 -4.29
C GLN A 125 4.76 -15.89 -4.76
N TYR A 126 4.14 -15.11 -3.88
CA TYR A 126 2.78 -14.62 -4.00
C TYR A 126 2.61 -13.24 -3.34
N TYR A 127 1.44 -12.65 -3.54
CA TYR A 127 0.95 -11.50 -2.78
C TYR A 127 -0.52 -11.74 -2.42
N HIS A 128 -0.82 -11.78 -1.12
CA HIS A 128 -2.19 -11.91 -0.64
C HIS A 128 -3.10 -10.78 -1.12
N GLY A 129 -4.41 -11.03 -1.00
CA GLY A 129 -5.46 -10.07 -1.28
C GLY A 129 -5.20 -8.72 -0.61
N HIS A 130 -5.23 -7.64 -1.37
CA HIS A 130 -5.12 -6.28 -0.87
C HIS A 130 -5.91 -5.30 -1.75
N MET A 131 -6.00 -4.04 -1.30
CA MET A 131 -6.41 -2.93 -2.15
C MET A 131 -5.22 -2.00 -2.37
N ASP A 132 -5.27 -1.27 -3.47
CA ASP A 132 -4.35 -0.18 -3.78
C ASP A 132 -4.78 1.16 -3.21
N TRP A 133 -5.77 1.21 -2.33
CA TRP A 133 -6.25 2.43 -1.69
C TRP A 133 -6.48 2.21 -0.20
N THR A 134 -6.53 3.30 0.56
CA THR A 134 -6.68 3.27 2.01
C THR A 134 -8.17 3.25 2.39
N GLU A 135 -8.62 2.17 3.05
CA GLU A 135 -10.01 2.06 3.53
C GLU A 135 -10.24 2.94 4.77
N LEU A 136 -10.18 4.27 4.61
CA LEU A 136 -10.17 5.27 5.71
C LEU A 136 -11.35 5.16 6.67
N GLU A 137 -12.52 4.77 6.16
CA GLU A 137 -13.73 4.55 6.96
C GLU A 137 -13.58 3.41 7.99
N LEU A 138 -12.54 2.57 7.90
CA LEU A 138 -12.18 1.60 8.95
C LEU A 138 -11.39 2.21 10.11
N TYR A 139 -10.97 3.47 9.99
CA TYR A 139 -10.14 4.19 10.94
C TYR A 139 -10.83 5.46 11.46
N PRO A 140 -12.12 5.42 11.84
CA PRO A 140 -12.92 6.62 12.14
C PRO A 140 -12.37 7.47 13.28
N ASP A 141 -11.63 6.86 14.21
CA ASP A 141 -11.08 7.52 15.40
C ASP A 141 -9.57 7.81 15.27
N GLN A 142 -8.94 7.40 14.16
CA GLN A 142 -7.49 7.55 13.97
C GLN A 142 -7.17 8.76 13.10
N ARG A 143 -7.34 9.95 13.66
CA ARG A 143 -7.16 11.23 12.95
C ARG A 143 -5.83 11.35 12.18
N HIS A 144 -4.72 10.80 12.71
CA HIS A 144 -3.43 10.81 12.01
C HIS A 144 -3.48 10.07 10.67
N ILE A 145 -4.14 8.91 10.57
CA ILE A 145 -4.24 8.15 9.31
C ILE A 145 -4.98 8.98 8.25
N TRP A 146 -6.05 9.67 8.64
CA TRP A 146 -6.75 10.58 7.74
C TRP A 146 -5.88 11.78 7.35
N MET A 147 -5.03 12.28 8.23
CA MET A 147 -4.12 13.38 7.93
C MET A 147 -2.99 12.95 6.98
N ASP A 148 -2.32 11.85 7.27
CA ASP A 148 -1.17 11.33 6.51
C ASP A 148 -1.59 10.86 5.12
N SER A 149 -2.81 10.31 4.98
CA SER A 149 -3.43 9.99 3.69
C SER A 149 -4.03 11.20 2.98
N HIS A 150 -4.01 12.38 3.61
CA HIS A 150 -4.59 13.62 3.07
C HIS A 150 -6.09 13.49 2.80
N PHE A 151 -6.81 12.88 3.72
CA PHE A 151 -8.23 12.53 3.60
C PHE A 151 -8.52 11.70 2.34
N GLY A 152 -7.58 10.83 1.96
CA GLY A 152 -7.66 10.00 0.76
C GLY A 152 -7.26 10.73 -0.52
N HIS A 153 -6.83 12.00 -0.46
CA HIS A 153 -6.37 12.73 -1.64
C HIS A 153 -5.16 12.08 -2.32
N GLN A 154 -4.32 11.39 -1.55
CA GLN A 154 -3.17 10.65 -2.08
C GLN A 154 -3.49 9.22 -2.48
N ASP A 155 -4.75 8.77 -2.36
CA ASP A 155 -5.12 7.43 -2.79
C ASP A 155 -5.00 7.27 -4.31
N ARG A 156 -4.85 6.01 -4.71
CA ARG A 156 -4.57 5.62 -6.09
C ARG A 156 -5.89 5.37 -6.79
N MET A 157 -6.28 6.30 -7.67
CA MET A 157 -7.51 6.22 -8.45
C MET A 157 -7.55 4.97 -9.32
N ALA A 158 -6.43 4.66 -9.97
CA ALA A 158 -6.31 3.55 -10.91
C ALA A 158 -4.92 2.90 -10.80
N THR A 159 -4.86 1.65 -11.24
CA THR A 159 -3.61 0.91 -11.34
C THR A 159 -3.44 0.40 -12.76
N VAL A 160 -2.28 0.69 -13.35
CA VAL A 160 -1.85 0.15 -14.65
C VAL A 160 -0.74 -0.85 -14.36
N PHE A 161 -1.04 -2.14 -14.52
CA PHE A 161 -0.15 -3.23 -14.19
C PHE A 161 0.37 -3.90 -15.46
N TRP A 162 1.68 -4.07 -15.55
CA TRP A 162 2.39 -4.56 -16.72
C TRP A 162 2.92 -5.96 -16.44
N TYR A 163 2.63 -6.91 -17.33
CA TYR A 163 3.31 -8.20 -17.34
C TYR A 163 4.54 -8.11 -18.25
N LEU A 164 5.73 -8.29 -17.68
CA LEU A 164 6.99 -8.04 -18.38
C LEU A 164 7.62 -9.30 -18.98
N ASN A 165 7.11 -10.48 -18.61
CA ASN A 165 7.46 -11.76 -19.21
C ASN A 165 6.28 -12.75 -19.10
N ASP A 166 6.35 -13.82 -19.88
CA ASP A 166 5.40 -14.93 -19.81
C ASP A 166 5.69 -15.82 -18.60
N VAL A 167 4.62 -16.33 -17.97
CA VAL A 167 4.68 -17.39 -16.97
C VAL A 167 3.69 -18.47 -17.40
N ALA A 168 4.20 -19.66 -17.68
CA ALA A 168 3.39 -20.76 -18.22
C ALA A 168 2.31 -21.26 -17.25
N GLU A 169 2.58 -21.21 -15.94
CA GLU A 169 1.66 -21.67 -14.89
C GLU A 169 1.76 -20.81 -13.63
N GLY A 170 0.61 -20.53 -13.01
CA GLY A 170 0.52 -19.69 -11.82
C GLY A 170 0.80 -18.21 -12.12
N GLY A 171 1.05 -17.44 -11.06
CA GLY A 171 1.43 -16.04 -11.19
C GLY A 171 0.34 -15.11 -11.73
N GLU A 172 -0.91 -15.55 -11.81
CA GLU A 172 -2.03 -14.71 -12.26
C GLU A 172 -2.25 -13.52 -11.32
N THR A 173 -2.84 -12.44 -11.85
CA THR A 173 -3.49 -11.44 -11.01
C THR A 173 -4.95 -11.85 -10.86
N ILE A 174 -5.40 -12.10 -9.63
CA ILE A 174 -6.77 -12.52 -9.35
C ILE A 174 -7.57 -11.41 -8.70
N PHE A 175 -8.80 -11.20 -9.16
CA PHE A 175 -9.81 -10.34 -8.55
C PHE A 175 -10.91 -11.22 -7.95
N PRO A 176 -10.76 -11.68 -6.70
CA PRO A 176 -11.64 -12.71 -6.14
C PRO A 176 -13.07 -12.22 -5.88
N LYS A 177 -13.30 -10.91 -5.91
CA LYS A 177 -14.62 -10.28 -5.78
C LYS A 177 -15.23 -9.85 -7.12
N SER A 178 -14.62 -10.25 -8.24
CA SER A 178 -15.14 -9.92 -9.55
C SER A 178 -16.59 -10.41 -9.71
N GLY A 179 -17.49 -9.52 -10.14
CA GLY A 179 -18.92 -9.80 -10.35
C GLY A 179 -19.80 -9.78 -9.09
N GLN A 180 -19.22 -9.65 -7.89
CA GLN A 180 -20.01 -9.63 -6.65
C GLN A 180 -20.84 -8.35 -6.48
N PRO A 181 -21.92 -8.37 -5.67
CA PRO A 181 -22.66 -7.16 -5.30
C PRO A 181 -21.79 -6.12 -4.61
N ILE A 182 -22.16 -4.84 -4.74
CA ILE A 182 -21.45 -3.73 -4.10
C ILE A 182 -21.59 -3.86 -2.58
N CYS A 183 -20.46 -3.83 -1.87
CA CYS A 183 -20.45 -3.81 -0.42
C CYS A 183 -20.77 -2.41 0.14
N SER A 184 -21.65 -2.30 1.14
CA SER A 184 -21.82 -1.11 1.98
C SER A 184 -20.98 -1.22 3.26
N ILE A 185 -20.53 -0.07 3.78
CA ILE A 185 -20.13 0.03 5.19
C ILE A 185 -21.35 0.57 5.92
N GLU A 186 -21.90 -0.22 6.83
CA GLU A 186 -22.98 0.23 7.71
C GLU A 186 -22.42 0.56 9.08
N SER A 187 -22.73 1.75 9.56
CA SER A 187 -22.36 2.22 10.89
C SER A 187 -23.58 2.10 11.78
N ARG A 188 -23.57 1.14 12.71
CA ARG A 188 -24.61 1.00 13.75
C ARG A 188 -23.97 1.12 15.13
N GLY A 189 -24.41 2.10 15.90
CA GLY A 189 -23.93 2.33 17.27
C GLY A 189 -22.41 2.59 17.37
N GLY A 190 -21.84 3.34 16.41
CA GLY A 190 -20.40 3.64 16.37
C GLY A 190 -19.50 2.48 15.90
N LYS A 191 -20.07 1.30 15.59
CA LYS A 191 -19.32 0.19 14.97
C LYS A 191 -19.53 0.21 13.47
N HIS A 192 -18.44 0.34 12.72
CA HIS A 192 -18.43 0.19 11.26
C HIS A 192 -18.38 -1.30 10.92
N THR A 193 -19.46 -1.80 10.34
CA THR A 193 -19.61 -3.21 9.97
C THR A 193 -19.73 -3.30 8.46
N ARG A 194 -18.91 -4.18 7.86
CA ARG A 194 -18.94 -4.39 6.42
C ARG A 194 -20.14 -5.25 6.06
N TYR A 195 -21.02 -4.73 5.22
CA TYR A 195 -22.16 -5.45 4.71
C TYR A 195 -21.97 -5.67 3.21
N CYS A 196 -21.62 -6.89 2.83
CA CYS A 196 -21.61 -7.35 1.45
C CYS A 196 -22.75 -8.34 1.32
N THR A 197 -23.83 -7.99 0.62
CA THR A 197 -24.94 -8.93 0.40
C THR A 197 -24.41 -10.21 -0.26
N GLY A 198 -24.49 -11.34 0.45
CA GLY A 198 -24.21 -12.66 -0.11
C GLY A 198 -22.75 -13.02 -0.37
N ALA A 199 -21.77 -12.20 0.04
CA ALA A 199 -20.35 -12.51 -0.17
C ALA A 199 -19.54 -12.43 1.13
N ARG A 200 -18.98 -13.55 1.58
CA ARG A 200 -17.89 -13.55 2.55
C ARG A 200 -16.65 -12.96 1.87
N ASP A 201 -15.81 -12.25 2.63
CA ASP A 201 -14.48 -11.88 2.12
C ASP A 201 -13.77 -13.20 1.71
N PRO A 202 -13.25 -13.29 0.48
CA PRO A 202 -12.61 -14.50 -0.02
C PRO A 202 -11.39 -14.84 0.85
N ASP A 203 -10.96 -16.09 0.82
CA ASP A 203 -9.65 -16.41 1.36
C ASP A 203 -8.61 -15.60 0.58
N MET A 204 -7.97 -14.68 1.28
CA MET A 204 -7.00 -13.74 0.73
C MET A 204 -5.72 -14.47 0.26
N ALA A 205 -5.59 -15.77 0.56
CA ALA A 205 -4.55 -16.68 0.08
C ALA A 205 -4.94 -17.48 -1.17
N SER A 206 -6.24 -17.63 -1.44
CA SER A 206 -6.73 -18.56 -2.45
C SER A 206 -6.83 -17.89 -3.82
N CYS A 207 -6.33 -18.61 -4.82
CA CYS A 207 -6.46 -18.25 -6.23
C CYS A 207 -7.53 -19.07 -6.95
N GLU A 208 -8.57 -19.53 -6.25
CA GLU A 208 -9.56 -20.45 -6.86
C GLU A 208 -10.72 -19.75 -7.54
N LYS A 209 -11.21 -18.63 -6.98
CA LYS A 209 -12.46 -17.99 -7.40
C LYS A 209 -12.25 -16.54 -7.79
N GLY A 210 -12.92 -16.12 -8.85
CA GLY A 210 -12.91 -14.74 -9.36
C GLY A 210 -12.34 -14.61 -10.77
N LEU A 211 -12.10 -13.39 -11.20
CA LEU A 211 -11.44 -13.11 -12.48
C LEU A 211 -9.94 -13.34 -12.31
N LYS A 212 -9.36 -14.23 -13.13
CA LYS A 212 -7.90 -14.39 -13.25
C LYS A 212 -7.41 -13.74 -14.53
N VAL A 213 -6.30 -13.03 -14.43
CA VAL A 213 -5.56 -12.55 -15.60
C VAL A 213 -4.19 -13.20 -15.62
N PRO A 214 -3.88 -14.04 -16.63
CA PRO A 214 -2.59 -14.71 -16.71
C PRO A 214 -1.48 -13.74 -17.12
N PRO A 215 -0.25 -13.91 -16.59
CA PRO A 215 0.89 -13.10 -16.95
C PRO A 215 1.41 -13.49 -18.34
N ARG A 216 1.03 -12.69 -19.33
CA ARG A 216 1.57 -12.77 -20.69
C ARG A 216 2.37 -11.52 -21.01
N ARG A 217 3.58 -11.69 -21.51
CA ARG A 217 4.50 -10.57 -21.82
C ARG A 217 3.81 -9.52 -22.69
N GLY A 218 3.99 -8.25 -22.32
CA GLY A 218 3.40 -7.10 -23.03
C GLY A 218 1.92 -6.88 -22.75
N THR A 219 1.23 -7.84 -22.10
CA THR A 219 -0.14 -7.62 -21.62
C THR A 219 -0.13 -6.62 -20.48
N VAL A 220 -1.02 -5.65 -20.56
CA VAL A 220 -1.29 -4.69 -19.49
C VAL A 220 -2.71 -4.88 -18.99
N ILE A 221 -2.92 -4.70 -17.70
CA ILE A 221 -4.27 -4.53 -17.15
C ILE A 221 -4.42 -3.15 -16.51
N LEU A 222 -5.60 -2.57 -16.70
CA LEU A 222 -6.03 -1.33 -16.07
C LEU A 222 -7.27 -1.64 -15.23
N TRP A 223 -7.25 -1.29 -13.95
CA TRP A 223 -8.46 -1.27 -13.13
C TRP A 223 -8.57 0.04 -12.34
N TYR A 224 -9.79 0.32 -11.90
CA TYR A 224 -10.08 1.47 -11.05
C TYR A 224 -10.36 1.01 -9.62
N ASN A 225 -9.79 1.74 -8.66
CA ASN A 225 -9.91 1.44 -7.23
C ASN A 225 -11.11 2.15 -6.59
N PHE A 226 -11.75 3.06 -7.32
CA PHE A 226 -12.88 3.87 -6.86
C PHE A 226 -14.02 3.82 -7.87
N HIS A 227 -15.25 3.87 -7.36
CA HIS A 227 -16.44 4.13 -8.16
C HIS A 227 -16.45 5.58 -8.65
N PRO A 228 -17.22 5.91 -9.71
CA PRO A 228 -17.30 7.28 -10.23
C PRO A 228 -17.76 8.35 -9.23
N ASN A 229 -18.44 7.94 -8.15
CA ASN A 229 -18.84 8.83 -7.06
C ASN A 229 -17.73 9.08 -6.02
N GLY A 230 -16.50 8.58 -6.25
CA GLY A 230 -15.35 8.74 -5.37
C GLY A 230 -15.32 7.78 -4.18
N ARG A 231 -16.26 6.84 -4.06
CA ARG A 231 -16.23 5.81 -3.03
C ARG A 231 -15.30 4.67 -3.46
N GLY A 232 -14.42 4.22 -2.57
CA GLY A 232 -13.53 3.09 -2.84
C GLY A 232 -14.31 1.82 -3.21
N ASP A 233 -13.90 1.17 -4.29
CA ASP A 233 -14.52 -0.04 -4.83
C ASP A 233 -13.90 -1.27 -4.16
N ARG A 234 -14.66 -1.93 -3.29
CA ARG A 234 -14.18 -3.13 -2.59
C ARG A 234 -14.08 -4.35 -3.51
N ASN A 235 -14.65 -4.31 -4.70
CA ASN A 235 -14.47 -5.38 -5.67
C ASN A 235 -13.07 -5.30 -6.31
N ALA A 236 -12.38 -4.16 -6.21
CA ALA A 236 -10.98 -3.97 -6.63
C ALA A 236 -9.96 -4.75 -5.78
N LEU A 237 -10.44 -5.52 -4.79
CA LEU A 237 -9.63 -6.48 -4.07
C LEU A 237 -8.94 -7.41 -5.06
N HIS A 238 -7.61 -7.49 -4.97
CA HIS A 238 -6.82 -8.30 -5.87
C HIS A 238 -5.60 -8.91 -5.18
N ALA A 239 -5.06 -9.97 -5.78
CA ALA A 239 -3.91 -10.72 -5.29
C ALA A 239 -3.00 -11.14 -6.45
N GLY A 240 -1.76 -11.47 -6.12
CA GLY A 240 -0.82 -12.15 -7.01
C GLY A 240 -0.71 -13.62 -6.64
N CYS A 241 -1.15 -14.51 -7.53
CA CYS A 241 -1.12 -15.94 -7.29
C CYS A 241 0.31 -16.49 -7.19
N PRO A 242 0.52 -17.61 -6.47
CA PRO A 242 1.82 -18.29 -6.44
C PRO A 242 2.31 -18.58 -7.85
N VAL A 243 3.58 -18.26 -8.11
CA VAL A 243 4.25 -18.59 -9.39
C VAL A 243 4.54 -20.09 -9.46
N GLY A 244 4.33 -20.71 -10.62
CA GLY A 244 4.59 -22.13 -10.85
C GLY A 244 6.06 -22.54 -10.69
N VAL A 245 6.29 -23.85 -10.73
CA VAL A 245 7.59 -24.49 -10.47
C VAL A 245 8.63 -24.10 -11.53
N ASN A 246 9.84 -23.75 -11.10
CA ASN A 246 10.94 -23.28 -11.96
C ASN A 246 10.63 -22.05 -12.82
N LEU A 247 9.62 -21.26 -12.45
CA LEU A 247 9.24 -20.04 -13.17
C LEU A 247 9.56 -18.77 -12.37
N THR A 248 9.59 -17.64 -13.07
CA THR A 248 9.75 -16.31 -12.47
C THR A 248 8.83 -15.34 -13.17
N LYS A 249 8.08 -14.56 -12.39
CA LYS A 249 7.22 -13.48 -12.87
C LYS A 249 7.91 -12.13 -12.64
N TRP A 250 8.02 -11.34 -13.68
CA TRP A 250 8.37 -9.92 -13.65
C TRP A 250 7.15 -9.07 -13.98
N SER A 251 6.97 -7.99 -13.24
CA SER A 251 5.83 -7.10 -13.43
C SER A 251 6.17 -5.68 -13.07
N GLY A 252 5.52 -4.72 -13.72
CA GLY A 252 5.58 -3.31 -13.37
C GLY A 252 4.25 -2.84 -12.84
N ASN A 253 4.23 -2.15 -11.71
CA ASN A 253 3.02 -1.53 -11.21
C ASN A 253 3.13 0.00 -11.28
N LYS A 254 2.25 0.63 -12.07
CA LYS A 254 2.14 2.08 -12.16
C LYS A 254 0.83 2.54 -11.55
N TRP A 255 0.94 3.23 -10.41
CA TRP A 255 -0.22 3.81 -9.74
C TRP A 255 -0.48 5.24 -10.20
N VAL A 256 -1.76 5.55 -10.42
CA VAL A 256 -2.24 6.90 -10.76
C VAL A 256 -3.04 7.45 -9.58
N ARG A 257 -2.53 8.50 -8.95
CA ARG A 257 -3.16 9.15 -7.78
C ARG A 257 -4.36 10.02 -8.16
N ILE A 258 -5.27 10.22 -7.20
CA ILE A 258 -6.39 11.17 -7.35
C ILE A 258 -5.87 12.62 -7.45
N LYS A 259 -4.82 12.97 -6.69
CA LYS A 259 -4.15 14.28 -6.73
C LYS A 259 -2.68 14.15 -7.16
N PRO A 260 -2.05 15.23 -7.67
CA PRO A 260 -0.64 15.21 -8.03
C PRO A 260 0.27 14.76 -6.87
N ALA A 261 1.32 14.00 -7.17
CA ALA A 261 2.23 13.43 -6.18
C ALA A 261 2.94 14.50 -5.31
N TYR A 262 3.19 15.69 -5.86
CA TYR A 262 3.85 16.82 -5.19
C TYR A 262 2.91 17.67 -4.33
N ALA A 263 1.61 17.37 -4.29
CA ALA A 263 0.70 18.01 -3.35
C ALA A 263 1.04 17.53 -1.93
N ARG A 264 2.07 18.14 -1.31
CA ARG A 264 2.28 18.02 0.14
C ARG A 264 0.98 18.43 0.79
N GLY A 265 0.49 17.62 1.71
CA GLY A 265 -0.70 17.93 2.46
C GLY A 265 -0.68 19.26 3.12
N LYS A 266 -1.36 20.20 2.50
CA LYS A 266 -1.93 21.28 3.26
C LYS A 266 -3.16 20.71 3.94
N TRP A 267 -3.19 20.89 5.26
CA TRP A 267 -4.37 20.64 6.06
C TRP A 267 -5.54 21.42 5.46
N ILE A 268 -6.69 20.77 5.35
CA ILE A 268 -7.91 21.35 4.78
C ILE A 268 -8.86 21.53 5.95
N ASP A 269 -8.91 22.74 6.50
CA ASP A 269 -9.69 23.08 7.71
C ASP A 269 -11.19 22.80 7.57
N ASP A 270 -11.70 22.80 6.34
CA ASP A 270 -13.11 22.62 5.99
C ASP A 270 -13.42 21.27 5.33
N HIS A 271 -12.52 20.28 5.43
CA HIS A 271 -12.78 18.97 4.83
C HIS A 271 -14.03 18.32 5.46
N PRO A 272 -15.00 17.81 4.68
CA PRO A 272 -16.26 17.27 5.22
C PRO A 272 -16.08 16.17 6.27
N ALA A 273 -15.01 15.39 6.19
CA ALA A 273 -14.68 14.38 7.20
C ALA A 273 -14.47 14.99 8.60
N ILE A 274 -13.95 16.23 8.71
CA ILE A 274 -13.76 16.92 9.99
C ILE A 274 -15.10 17.09 10.70
N GLN A 275 -16.14 17.52 9.99
CA GLN A 275 -17.47 17.63 10.56
C GLN A 275 -18.07 16.26 10.87
N ARG A 276 -17.99 15.31 9.92
CA ARG A 276 -18.56 13.95 10.09
C ARG A 276 -18.01 13.20 11.29
N HIS A 277 -16.73 13.38 11.60
CA HIS A 277 -16.05 12.71 12.72
C HIS A 277 -15.94 13.58 13.98
N GLY A 278 -16.54 14.79 14.00
CA GLY A 278 -16.51 15.67 15.17
C GLY A 278 -15.13 16.26 15.50
N TRP A 279 -14.28 16.48 14.49
CA TRP A 279 -12.94 17.05 14.64
C TRP A 279 -12.89 18.58 14.50
N LEU A 280 -14.05 19.24 14.46
CA LEU A 280 -14.17 20.70 14.42
C LEU A 280 -13.38 21.36 15.58
N GLY A 281 -12.62 22.41 15.27
CA GLY A 281 -11.79 23.14 16.25
C GLY A 281 -10.53 22.39 16.69
N GLN A 282 -10.35 21.14 16.28
CA GLN A 282 -9.10 20.42 16.47
C GLN A 282 -8.18 20.77 15.28
N GLY A 283 -7.39 21.85 15.36
CA GLY A 283 -6.45 22.28 14.29
C GLY A 283 -5.40 21.21 13.94
N LYS A 284 -4.57 21.38 12.88
CA LYS A 284 -3.57 20.37 12.43
C LYS A 284 -2.79 19.80 13.62
N ALA A 285 -3.19 18.63 14.10
CA ALA A 285 -2.44 17.97 15.15
C ALA A 285 -1.13 17.50 14.51
N SER A 286 -0.02 18.19 14.77
CA SER A 286 1.28 17.55 14.65
C SER A 286 1.25 16.39 15.65
N ASN A 287 0.87 15.23 15.13
CA ASN A 287 0.98 13.99 15.84
C ASN A 287 2.42 13.51 15.82
N GLU A 288 3.34 14.20 15.14
CA GLU A 288 4.76 13.91 15.21
C GLU A 288 5.25 13.99 16.66
N CYS A 289 6.08 13.02 17.00
CA CYS A 289 6.73 12.91 18.27
C CYS A 289 8.15 12.38 18.09
N SER A 290 9.13 13.09 18.63
CA SER A 290 10.50 12.58 18.73
C SER A 290 10.70 11.95 20.10
N VAL A 291 10.98 10.64 20.15
CA VAL A 291 11.27 9.95 21.41
C VAL A 291 12.73 9.52 21.45
N THR A 292 13.48 9.94 22.46
CA THR A 292 14.85 9.48 22.69
C THR A 292 14.87 8.43 23.80
N PHE A 293 15.57 7.32 23.54
CA PHE A 293 15.78 6.24 24.47
C PHE A 293 17.26 6.11 24.79
N THR A 294 17.62 6.20 26.05
CA THR A 294 18.99 5.95 26.54
C THR A 294 19.03 4.68 27.36
N ASN A 295 19.97 3.78 27.04
CA ASN A 295 20.12 2.51 27.73
C ASN A 295 21.23 2.58 28.79
N TYR A 296 20.88 2.77 30.07
CA TYR A 296 21.83 2.68 31.18
C TYR A 296 21.88 1.29 31.83
N ALA A 297 21.22 0.29 31.25
CA ALA A 297 21.38 -1.09 31.69
C ALA A 297 22.75 -1.63 31.28
N ALA A 298 23.23 -2.65 32.00
CA ALA A 298 24.50 -3.30 31.71
C ALA A 298 24.49 -4.14 30.42
N GLU A 299 23.31 -4.39 29.85
CA GLU A 299 23.12 -5.21 28.65
C GLU A 299 22.39 -4.45 27.54
N ALA A 300 22.57 -4.89 26.29
CA ALA A 300 21.86 -4.32 25.15
C ALA A 300 20.35 -4.57 25.26
N ALA A 301 19.55 -3.62 24.80
CA ALA A 301 18.10 -3.67 24.88
C ALA A 301 17.46 -3.45 23.51
N ASP A 302 16.50 -4.30 23.16
CA ASP A 302 15.70 -4.18 21.95
C ASP A 302 14.60 -3.15 22.16
N LEU A 303 14.61 -2.09 21.36
CA LEU A 303 13.54 -1.10 21.34
C LEU A 303 12.34 -1.66 20.57
N MET A 304 11.24 -1.84 21.28
CA MET A 304 10.00 -2.39 20.73
C MET A 304 8.94 -1.31 20.64
N TRP A 305 8.33 -1.14 19.48
CA TRP A 305 7.09 -0.38 19.32
C TRP A 305 5.90 -1.31 19.55
N TYR A 306 4.95 -0.87 20.38
CA TYR A 306 3.68 -1.53 20.63
C TYR A 306 2.62 -0.99 19.66
N ASN A 307 2.12 -1.88 18.81
CA ASN A 307 1.02 -1.57 17.91
C ASN A 307 -0.32 -1.85 18.63
N PRO A 308 -1.12 -0.81 18.95
CA PRO A 308 -2.39 -0.99 19.65
C PRO A 308 -3.44 -1.69 18.79
N GLY A 309 -3.35 -1.61 17.46
CA GLY A 309 -4.28 -2.26 16.54
C GLY A 309 -4.13 -3.78 16.49
N THR A 310 -2.93 -4.30 16.72
CA THR A 310 -2.61 -5.75 16.71
C THR A 310 -2.37 -6.34 18.09
N SER A 311 -2.26 -5.50 19.12
CA SER A 311 -1.74 -5.90 20.44
C SER A 311 -0.40 -6.65 20.35
N SER A 312 0.50 -6.21 19.47
CA SER A 312 1.81 -6.85 19.25
C SER A 312 2.96 -5.86 19.35
N TYR A 313 4.17 -6.39 19.55
CA TYR A 313 5.41 -5.63 19.60
C TYR A 313 6.23 -5.86 18.32
N GLN A 314 6.76 -4.79 17.75
CA GLN A 314 7.69 -4.81 16.63
C GLN A 314 9.03 -4.24 17.09
N LYS A 315 10.11 -5.00 16.88
CA LYS A 315 11.47 -4.51 17.13
C LYS A 315 11.80 -3.44 16.11
N LEU A 316 12.19 -2.26 16.58
CA LEU A 316 12.66 -1.16 15.76
C LEU A 316 14.18 -1.24 15.58
N THR A 317 14.90 -1.42 16.68
CA THR A 317 16.35 -1.52 16.72
C THR A 317 16.82 -2.19 18.01
N THR A 318 18.13 -2.33 18.18
CA THR A 318 18.80 -2.67 19.44
C THR A 318 19.63 -1.47 19.88
N ILE A 319 19.55 -1.11 21.17
CA ILE A 319 20.34 -0.04 21.79
C ILE A 319 21.43 -0.71 22.63
N PRO A 320 22.72 -0.59 22.26
CA PRO A 320 23.83 -1.06 23.09
C PRO A 320 23.80 -0.47 24.50
N ALA A 321 24.46 -1.12 25.45
CA ALA A 321 24.62 -0.59 26.80
C ALA A 321 25.40 0.74 26.75
N GLY A 322 24.88 1.77 27.43
CA GLY A 322 25.45 3.12 27.47
C GLY A 322 25.07 4.02 26.27
N GLU A 323 24.34 3.51 25.28
CA GLU A 323 24.00 4.28 24.08
C GLU A 323 22.59 4.88 24.11
N SER A 324 22.35 5.84 23.22
CA SER A 324 21.05 6.50 23.02
C SER A 324 20.62 6.45 21.56
N ILE A 325 19.31 6.33 21.33
CA ILE A 325 18.71 6.47 20.00
C ILE A 325 17.49 7.38 20.04
N SER A 326 17.34 8.21 19.01
CA SER A 326 16.14 9.03 18.79
C SER A 326 15.29 8.42 17.69
N GLN A 327 14.00 8.25 17.96
CA GLN A 327 13.01 7.72 17.03
C GLN A 327 11.95 8.79 16.73
N GLN A 328 11.82 9.13 15.45
CA GLN A 328 10.64 9.88 14.99
C GLN A 328 9.44 8.94 14.95
N SER A 329 8.34 9.40 15.55
CA SER A 329 7.13 8.62 15.74
C SER A 329 5.90 9.50 15.85
N PHE A 330 4.81 8.95 16.39
CA PHE A 330 3.57 9.67 16.57
C PHE A 330 3.06 9.65 18.02
N ARG A 331 2.30 10.66 18.42
CA ARG A 331 1.60 10.68 19.71
C ARG A 331 0.70 9.44 19.82
N GLN A 332 0.57 8.91 21.04
CA GLN A 332 -0.06 7.63 21.35
C GLN A 332 0.71 6.38 20.90
N HIS A 333 1.81 6.51 20.15
CA HIS A 333 2.70 5.37 19.94
C HIS A 333 3.33 4.98 21.27
N ALA A 334 3.32 3.67 21.53
CA ALA A 334 3.82 3.13 22.77
C ALA A 334 5.06 2.28 22.53
N PHE A 335 5.97 2.27 23.49
CA PHE A 335 7.27 1.63 23.38
C PHE A 335 7.59 0.83 24.64
N GLN A 336 8.42 -0.18 24.47
CA GLN A 336 8.94 -1.03 25.54
C GLN A 336 10.36 -1.47 25.17
N LEU A 337 11.27 -1.56 26.13
CA LEU A 337 12.62 -2.07 25.92
C LEU A 337 12.73 -3.49 26.47
N TRP A 338 13.28 -4.39 25.67
CA TRP A 338 13.41 -5.82 25.98
C TRP A 338 14.89 -6.18 26.07
N THR A 339 15.33 -6.64 27.21
CA THR A 339 16.62 -7.33 27.34
C THR A 339 16.39 -8.85 27.31
N PRO A 340 17.44 -9.67 27.19
CA PRO A 340 17.33 -11.12 27.35
C PRO A 340 16.63 -11.55 28.64
N SER A 341 16.81 -10.78 29.72
CA SER A 341 16.34 -11.11 31.06
C SER A 341 14.97 -10.51 31.41
N LYS A 342 14.59 -9.36 30.83
CA LYS A 342 13.39 -8.63 31.26
C LYS A 342 12.81 -7.69 30.21
N ARG A 343 11.51 -7.40 30.36
CA ARG A 343 10.80 -6.39 29.57
C ARG A 343 10.46 -5.21 30.48
N SER A 344 10.73 -3.99 30.03
CA SER A 344 10.42 -2.77 30.78
C SER A 344 8.92 -2.54 30.92
N ASN A 345 8.49 -1.52 31.67
CA ASN A 345 7.15 -0.96 31.52
C ASN A 345 6.96 -0.35 30.12
N LYS A 346 5.70 -0.28 29.68
CA LYS A 346 5.33 0.41 28.44
C LYS A 346 5.28 1.91 28.70
N VAL A 347 5.87 2.68 27.80
CA VAL A 347 5.75 4.15 27.78
C VAL A 347 5.02 4.58 26.53
N THR A 348 4.41 5.75 26.53
CA THR A 348 3.65 6.26 25.39
C THR A 348 4.11 7.67 25.10
N CYS A 349 4.34 7.97 23.82
CA CYS A 349 4.60 9.34 23.46
C CYS A 349 3.34 10.17 23.60
N GLN A 350 3.41 11.22 24.42
CA GLN A 350 2.28 12.12 24.66
C GLN A 350 2.58 13.57 24.23
N GLU A 351 3.85 13.96 24.16
CA GLU A 351 4.31 15.31 23.84
C GLU A 351 5.10 15.33 22.52
N ALA A 352 5.44 16.51 22.00
CA ALA A 352 6.19 16.64 20.74
C ALA A 352 7.61 16.05 20.82
N SER A 353 8.22 16.08 22.01
CA SER A 353 9.50 15.44 22.29
C SER A 353 9.49 14.84 23.70
N MET A 354 10.01 13.63 23.84
CA MET A 354 10.02 12.88 25.09
C MET A 354 11.34 12.11 25.22
N ASP A 355 11.99 12.20 26.37
CA ASP A 355 13.20 11.43 26.66
C ASP A 355 12.91 10.36 27.70
N PHE A 356 13.30 9.13 27.43
CA PHE A 356 13.17 8.00 28.33
C PHE A 356 14.52 7.31 28.56
N VAL A 357 14.77 6.97 29.82
CA VAL A 357 15.96 6.22 30.22
C VAL A 357 15.55 4.83 30.68
N LEU A 358 16.25 3.81 30.20
CA LEU A 358 16.20 2.47 30.76
C LEU A 358 17.19 2.41 31.92
N THR A 359 16.68 2.43 33.14
CA THR A 359 17.50 2.35 34.34
C THR A 359 18.02 0.93 34.57
N SER A 360 19.04 0.77 35.43
CA SER A 360 19.65 -0.53 35.74
C SER A 360 18.68 -1.56 36.34
N ASP A 361 17.57 -1.13 36.93
CA ASP A 361 16.44 -1.97 37.36
C ASP A 361 15.54 -2.44 36.20
N LEU A 362 15.91 -2.12 34.95
CA LEU A 362 15.22 -2.43 33.70
C LEU A 362 13.80 -1.85 33.65
N ARG A 363 13.62 -0.62 34.15
CA ARG A 363 12.40 0.18 34.01
C ARG A 363 12.65 1.40 33.13
N LEU A 364 11.65 1.75 32.32
CA LEU A 364 11.66 2.97 31.52
C LEU A 364 11.09 4.12 32.34
N ARG A 365 11.87 5.18 32.52
CA ARG A 365 11.49 6.39 33.24
C ARG A 365 11.64 7.60 32.34
N LYS A 366 10.71 8.56 32.41
CA LYS A 366 10.83 9.83 31.68
C LYS A 366 12.03 10.58 32.27
N HIS A 367 13.01 10.91 31.45
CA HIS A 367 14.16 11.71 31.87
C HIS A 367 13.70 13.16 31.99
N LYS A 368 13.74 13.71 33.20
CA LYS A 368 13.32 15.09 33.49
C LYS A 368 14.55 15.99 33.63
N GLY A 369 15.45 15.98 32.65
CA GLY A 369 16.47 17.02 32.42
C GLY A 369 17.40 17.46 33.58
N THR A 370 17.32 16.89 34.77
CA THR A 370 18.12 17.26 35.94
C THR A 370 18.34 16.03 36.82
N GLU A 371 19.61 15.81 37.12
CA GLU A 371 20.25 14.81 38.00
C GLU A 371 20.63 13.46 37.36
N LEU A 372 21.94 13.34 37.13
CA LEU A 372 22.73 12.13 36.88
C LEU A 372 22.96 11.37 38.19
#